data_AF-A0A354T6V7-F1
#
_entry.id   AF-A0A354T6V7-F1
#
_cell.length_a   1.000
_cell.length_b   1.000
_cell.length_c   1.000
_cell.angle_alpha   90.00
_cell.angle_beta   90.00
_cell.angle_gamma   90.00
#
_symmetry.space_group_name_H-M   'P 1'
#
loop_
_entity.id
_entity.type
_entity.pdbx_description
1 polymer ?
#
loop_
_entity_poly.entity_id
_entity_poly.type
_entity_poly.pdbx_seq_one_letter_code
_entity_poly.pdbx_strand_id
1 'polypeptide(L)'
;MTTTKEIPMDAVRSLGLHAGDSLRVLEEKEASFVVQIVHSASPLQTVKKRGSAGAWARSARGIARLKSGETRDDARMGYYRGKYGLQ
;
A
#
# COMPACT_ATOMS: atom_id res chain seq x y z
N MET A 1 32.27 15.09 3.38
CA MET A 1 31.85 16.49 3.57
C MET A 1 30.40 16.59 3.11
N THR A 2 29.50 17.14 3.92
CA THR A 2 28.06 17.20 3.62
C THR A 2 27.63 18.66 3.57
N THR A 3 26.86 19.03 2.54
CA THR A 3 26.27 20.36 2.39
C THR A 3 24.75 20.23 2.43
N THR A 4 24.10 21.03 3.26
CA THR A 4 22.63 21.10 3.35
C THR A 4 22.18 22.43 2.76
N LYS A 5 21.21 22.38 1.85
CA LYS A 5 20.60 23.54 1.20
C LYS A 5 19.09 23.40 1.27
N GLU A 6 18.41 24.50 1.55
CA GLU A 6 16.95 24.55 1.55
C GLU A 6 16.44 24.83 0.14
N ILE A 7 15.44 24.07 -0.29
CA ILE A 7 14.76 24.24 -1.58
C ILE A 7 13.29 24.54 -1.27
N PRO A 8 12.72 25.64 -1.82
CA PRO A 8 11.31 25.95 -1.63
C PRO A 8 10.40 24.81 -2.11
N MET A 9 9.38 24.48 -1.33
CA MET A 9 8.46 23.38 -1.64
C MET A 9 7.78 23.55 -3.00
N ASP A 10 7.46 24.79 -3.38
CA ASP A 10 6.78 25.09 -4.64
C ASP A 10 7.63 24.73 -5.87
N ALA A 11 8.97 24.73 -5.75
CA ALA A 11 9.87 24.33 -6.84
C ALA A 11 9.84 22.81 -7.10
N VAL A 12 9.41 22.01 -6.13
CA VAL A 12 9.46 20.54 -6.19
C VAL A 12 8.09 19.87 -5.98
N ARG A 13 7.02 20.65 -5.79
CA ARG A 13 5.67 20.14 -5.50
C ARG A 13 5.15 19.19 -6.59
N SER A 14 5.41 19.48 -7.86
CA SER A 14 4.98 18.65 -8.99
C SER A 14 5.73 17.31 -9.09
N LEU A 15 6.84 17.15 -8.36
CA LEU A 15 7.68 15.96 -8.39
C LEU A 15 7.19 14.82 -7.48
N GLY A 16 6.19 15.07 -6.63
CA GLY A 16 5.61 14.04 -5.76
C GLY A 16 6.57 13.51 -4.69
N LEU A 17 7.46 14.36 -4.16
CA LEU A 17 8.41 13.98 -3.13
C LEU A 17 7.74 13.76 -1.77
N HIS A 18 8.14 12.70 -1.08
CA HIS A 18 7.72 12.38 0.27
C HIS A 18 8.92 12.35 1.23
N ALA A 19 8.64 12.48 2.54
CA ALA A 19 9.67 12.35 3.55
C ALA A 19 10.30 10.94 3.49
N GLY A 20 11.63 10.89 3.40
CA GLY A 20 12.40 9.65 3.24
C GLY A 20 12.76 9.31 1.80
N ASP A 21 12.17 9.96 0.80
CA ASP A 21 12.57 9.81 -0.59
C ASP A 21 14.02 10.31 -0.79
N SER A 22 14.72 9.68 -1.73
CA SER A 22 16.10 10.04 -2.08
C SER A 22 16.16 10.69 -3.46
N LEU A 23 16.80 11.86 -3.53
CA LEU A 23 17.10 12.56 -4.78
C LEU A 23 18.54 12.28 -5.19
N ARG A 24 18.76 11.88 -6.44
CA ARG A 24 20.09 11.70 -7.03
C ARG A 24 20.21 12.57 -8.28
N VAL A 25 21.22 13.43 -8.33
CA VAL A 25 21.56 14.17 -9.56
C VAL A 25 22.28 13.20 -10.49
N LEU A 26 21.76 13.01 -11.70
CA LEU A 26 22.38 12.19 -12.74
C LEU A 26 23.24 13.04 -13.68
N GLU A 27 22.76 14.24 -14.01
CA GLU A 27 23.41 15.13 -14.96
C GLU A 27 23.11 16.59 -14.57
N GLU A 28 24.12 17.45 -14.70
CA GLU A 28 23.99 18.91 -14.62
C GLU A 28 24.03 19.50 -16.04
N LYS A 29 23.08 20.37 -16.34
CA LYS A 29 23.02 21.18 -17.56
C LYS A 29 23.07 22.65 -17.17
N GLU A 30 23.39 23.52 -18.11
CA GLU A 30 23.65 24.95 -17.89
C GLU A 30 22.62 25.68 -16.99
N ALA A 31 21.35 25.28 -17.02
CA ALA A 31 20.29 25.86 -16.17
C ALA A 31 19.39 24.83 -15.47
N SER A 32 19.73 23.53 -15.50
CA SER A 32 18.85 22.48 -14.97
C SER A 32 19.59 21.23 -14.56
N PHE A 33 19.07 20.51 -13.58
CA PHE A 33 19.55 19.19 -13.20
C PHE A 33 18.60 18.10 -13.70
N VAL A 34 19.16 17.01 -14.22
CA VAL A 34 18.42 15.77 -14.38
C VAL A 34 18.52 15.00 -13.07
N VAL A 35 17.39 14.84 -12.39
CA VAL A 35 17.32 14.15 -11.11
C VAL A 35 16.55 12.84 -11.22
N GLN A 36 17.07 11.80 -10.57
CA GLN A 36 16.36 10.57 -10.29
C GLN A 36 15.74 10.65 -8.90
N ILE A 37 14.43 10.42 -8.83
CA ILE A 37 13.69 10.29 -7.58
C ILE A 37 13.57 8.81 -7.26
N VAL A 38 14.19 8.39 -6.16
CA VAL A 38 14.00 7.06 -5.61
C VAL A 38 13.02 7.22 -4.46
N HIS A 39 11.77 6.84 -4.72
CA HIS A 39 10.78 6.80 -3.65
C HIS A 39 11.25 5.81 -2.60
N SER A 40 11.26 6.26 -1.36
CA SER A 40 11.34 5.35 -0.25
C SER A 40 10.19 4.37 -0.42
N ALA A 41 10.47 3.09 -0.22
CA ALA A 41 9.41 2.21 0.23
C ALA A 41 9.00 2.77 1.61
N SER A 42 8.17 3.81 1.62
CA SER A 42 7.28 4.04 2.73
C SER A 42 6.72 2.67 3.02
N PRO A 43 6.80 2.16 4.26
CA PRO A 43 6.04 0.99 4.57
C PRO A 43 4.64 1.40 4.16
N LEU A 44 4.14 0.81 3.07
CA LEU A 44 2.72 0.69 2.89
C LEU A 44 2.29 0.34 4.30
N GLN A 45 1.41 1.16 4.88
CA GLN A 45 0.50 0.68 5.87
C GLN A 45 -0.28 -0.45 5.16
N THR A 46 0.40 -1.58 4.92
CA THR A 46 -0.16 -2.89 4.88
C THR A 46 -0.52 -3.10 6.32
N VAL A 47 -1.66 -2.48 6.66
CA VAL A 47 -2.70 -3.04 7.49
C VAL A 47 -2.25 -4.43 7.88
N LYS A 48 -1.80 -4.57 9.14
CA LYS A 48 -1.50 -5.87 9.75
C LYS A 48 -2.44 -6.88 9.10
N LYS A 49 -1.92 -7.82 8.31
CA LYS A 49 -2.71 -8.93 7.73
C LYS A 49 -3.16 -9.88 8.85
N ARG A 50 -3.80 -9.34 9.89
CA ARG A 50 -4.62 -10.04 10.87
C ARG A 50 -6.06 -9.75 10.49
N GLY A 51 -6.56 -10.36 9.42
CA GLY A 51 -7.92 -10.03 9.00
C GLY A 51 -8.63 -10.89 7.98
N SER A 52 -8.02 -11.85 7.27
CA SER A 52 -8.74 -12.41 6.11
C SER A 52 -9.77 -13.49 6.48
N ALA A 53 -9.39 -14.56 7.20
CA ALA A 53 -10.31 -15.67 7.46
C ALA A 53 -10.76 -15.80 8.92
N GLY A 54 -9.83 -15.65 9.88
CA GLY A 54 -10.12 -15.83 11.31
C GLY A 54 -10.92 -14.68 11.95
N ALA A 55 -10.77 -13.46 11.44
CA ALA A 55 -11.58 -12.32 11.87
C ALA A 55 -13.01 -12.41 11.32
N TRP A 56 -13.15 -12.78 10.04
CA TRP A 56 -14.44 -13.07 9.43
C TRP A 56 -15.15 -14.24 10.10
N ALA A 57 -14.47 -15.36 10.40
CA ALA A 57 -15.08 -16.49 11.07
C ALA A 57 -15.62 -16.15 12.47
N ARG A 58 -15.03 -15.17 13.15
CA ARG A 58 -15.55 -14.65 14.44
C ARG A 58 -16.78 -13.77 14.25
N SER A 59 -16.82 -12.92 13.22
CA SER A 59 -17.99 -12.08 12.93
C SER A 59 -19.16 -12.84 12.28
N ALA A 60 -18.87 -13.93 11.57
CA ALA A 60 -19.85 -14.81 10.93
C ALA A 60 -20.26 -16.00 11.80
N ARG A 61 -19.87 -16.02 13.09
CA ARG A 61 -20.16 -17.11 14.03
C ARG A 61 -21.67 -17.22 14.21
N GLY A 62 -22.24 -18.32 13.70
CA GLY A 62 -23.69 -18.59 13.72
C GLY A 62 -24.42 -18.29 12.41
N ILE A 63 -23.78 -17.60 11.46
CA ILE A 63 -24.37 -17.23 10.15
C ILE A 63 -23.77 -18.09 9.04
N ALA A 64 -22.45 -18.32 9.07
CA ALA A 64 -21.77 -19.19 8.11
C ALA A 64 -21.69 -20.63 8.65
N ARG A 65 -22.32 -21.58 7.94
CA ARG A 65 -22.19 -23.02 8.21
C ARG A 65 -21.00 -23.55 7.41
N LEU A 66 -19.89 -23.84 8.10
CA LEU A 66 -18.77 -24.58 7.50
C LEU A 66 -19.20 -26.03 7.25
N LYS A 67 -19.14 -26.49 6.01
CA LYS A 67 -19.33 -27.91 5.69
C LYS A 67 -18.08 -28.70 6.08
N SER A 68 -18.23 -30.01 6.30
CA SER A 68 -17.09 -30.89 6.58
C SER A 68 -16.09 -30.85 5.41
N GLY A 69 -14.84 -30.47 5.70
CA GLY A 69 -13.77 -30.34 4.71
C GLY A 69 -13.63 -28.96 4.04
N GLU A 70 -14.50 -28.00 4.37
CA GLU A 70 -14.46 -26.65 3.80
C GLU A 70 -13.50 -25.73 4.60
N THR A 71 -12.64 -24.97 3.90
CA THR A 71 -11.79 -24.00 4.60
C THR A 71 -12.58 -22.76 4.98
N ARG A 72 -12.06 -22.00 5.96
CA ARG A 72 -12.66 -20.72 6.37
C ARG A 72 -12.67 -19.68 5.24
N ASP A 73 -11.74 -19.80 4.29
CA ASP A 73 -11.74 -18.93 3.12
C ASP A 73 -12.79 -19.33 2.09
N ASP A 74 -13.05 -20.62 1.90
CA ASP A 74 -14.11 -21.11 1.00
C ASP A 74 -15.49 -20.66 1.48
N ALA A 75 -15.77 -20.82 2.78
CA ALA A 75 -17.01 -20.38 3.39
C ALA A 75 -17.18 -18.84 3.29
N ARG A 76 -16.08 -18.09 3.38
CA ARG A 76 -16.07 -16.62 3.21
C ARG A 76 -16.40 -16.21 1.79
N MET A 77 -15.78 -16.87 0.82
CA MET A 77 -16.03 -16.60 -0.60
C MET A 77 -17.47 -16.97 -0.97
N GLY A 78 -17.99 -18.10 -0.50
CA GLY A 78 -19.38 -18.51 -0.69
C GLY A 78 -20.39 -17.49 -0.12
N TYR A 79 -20.16 -17.02 1.11
CA TYR A 79 -20.99 -15.98 1.73
C TYR A 79 -21.03 -14.69 0.89
N TYR A 80 -19.88 -14.21 0.42
CA TYR A 80 -19.83 -12.97 -0.35
C TYR A 80 -20.36 -13.12 -1.77
N ARG A 81 -20.18 -14.27 -2.42
CA ARG A 81 -20.85 -14.57 -3.71
C ARG A 81 -22.37 -14.48 -3.57
N GLY A 82 -22.93 -15.13 -2.55
CA GLY A 82 -24.37 -15.06 -2.27
C GLY A 82 -24.86 -13.66 -1.91
N LYS A 83 -24.10 -12.92 -1.09
CA LYS A 83 -24.48 -11.57 -0.65
C LYS A 83 -24.50 -10.54 -1.78
N TYR A 84 -23.58 -10.64 -2.74
CA TYR A 84 -23.42 -9.65 -3.80
C TYR A 84 -23.83 -10.16 -5.20
N GLY A 85 -24.41 -11.36 -5.29
CA GLY A 85 -24.88 -11.92 -6.56
C GLY A 85 -23.77 -12.19 -7.58
N LEU A 86 -22.54 -12.44 -7.11
CA LEU A 86 -21.40 -12.71 -7.97
C LEU A 86 -21.45 -14.18 -8.41
N GLN A 87 -21.76 -14.43 -9.69
CA GLN A 87 -21.72 -15.77 -10.30
C GLN A 87 -20.28 -16.19 -10.58
#